data_AF-A0A925HY23-F1
#
_entry.id   AF-A0A925HY23-F1
#
_cell.length_a   1.000
_cell.length_b   1.000
_cell.length_c   1.000
_cell.angle_alpha   90.00
_cell.angle_beta   90.00
_cell.angle_gamma   90.00
#
_symmetry.space_group_name_H-M   'P 1'
#
loop_
_entity.id
_entity.type
_entity.pdbx_description
1 polymer ?
#
loop_
_entity_poly.entity_id
_entity_poly.type
_entity_poly.pdbx_seq_one_letter_code
_entity_poly.pdbx_strand_id
1 'polypeptide(L)' 'MCDGVSRRNFLKIGALGAAGLTLPQLLQAEAAAGIKNSCKSVILVYLVGGPPHQDLFDLKPDAPAEIAGPWKPRPAV' A
#
# COMPACT_ATOMS: atom_id res chain seq x y z
N MET A 1 -11.24 4.69 33.88
CA MET A 1 -12.03 5.52 32.93
C MET A 1 -11.20 6.75 32.63
N CYS A 2 -11.14 7.15 31.36
CA CYS A 2 -10.24 8.17 30.78
C CYS A 2 -8.86 7.66 30.29
N ASP A 3 -8.84 6.63 29.45
CA ASP A 3 -7.79 6.58 28.42
C ASP A 3 -8.18 7.58 27.33
N GLY A 4 -7.54 8.75 27.39
CA GLY A 4 -7.83 9.92 26.56
C GLY A 4 -8.01 9.56 25.10
N VAL A 5 -8.96 10.24 24.45
CA VAL A 5 -9.35 10.05 23.05
C VAL A 5 -8.12 9.72 22.20
N SER A 6 -7.95 8.44 21.87
CA SER A 6 -6.83 8.01 21.06
C SER A 6 -6.83 8.83 19.77
N ARG A 7 -5.67 9.38 19.36
CA ARG A 7 -5.54 10.17 18.12
C ARG A 7 -6.22 9.47 16.93
N ARG A 8 -6.15 8.13 16.92
CA ARG A 8 -6.81 7.28 15.94
C ARG A 8 -8.34 7.33 16.01
N ASN A 9 -8.92 7.35 17.21
CA ASN A 9 -10.37 7.47 17.40
C ASN A 9 -10.87 8.87 17.02
N PHE A 10 -10.11 9.93 17.36
CA PHE A 10 -10.41 11.29 16.90
C PHE A 10 -10.38 11.40 15.37
N LEU A 11 -9.35 10.86 14.72
CA LEU A 11 -9.27 10.83 13.25
C LEU A 11 -10.39 10.00 12.61
N LYS A 12 -10.76 8.86 13.20
CA LYS A 12 -11.88 8.04 12.71
C LYS A 12 -13.22 8.77 12.81
N ILE A 13 -13.51 9.38 13.97
CA ILE A 13 -14.76 10.12 14.19
C ILE A 13 -14.79 11.38 13.34
N GLY A 14 -13.67 12.10 13.22
CA GLY A 14 -13.53 13.27 12.35
C GLY A 14 -13.68 12.91 10.87
N ALA A 15 -13.10 11.80 10.43
CA ALA A 15 -13.26 11.30 9.06
C ALA A 15 -14.70 10.86 8.77
N LEU A 16 -15.36 10.16 9.71
CA LEU A 16 -16.77 9.78 9.58
C LEU A 16 -17.71 10.99 9.61
N GLY A 17 -17.41 12.01 10.41
CA GLY A 17 -18.17 13.26 10.45
C GLY A 17 -17.98 14.07 9.15
N ALA A 18 -16.74 14.22 8.67
CA ALA A 18 -16.46 14.92 7.43
C ALA A 18 -17.02 14.20 6.20
N ALA A 19 -16.86 12.87 6.12
CA ALA A 19 -17.45 12.07 5.04
C ALA A 19 -18.98 12.00 5.14
N GLY A 20 -19.53 11.89 6.35
CA GLY A 20 -20.97 11.82 6.60
C GLY A 20 -21.71 13.13 6.30
N LEU A 21 -21.06 14.29 6.50
CA LEU A 21 -21.65 15.60 6.17
C LEU A 21 -21.52 15.98 4.70
N THR A 22 -20.52 15.45 3.99
CA THR A 22 -20.28 15.74 2.57
C THR A 22 -21.02 14.78 1.63
N LEU A 23 -21.35 13.58 2.09
CA LEU A 23 -22.09 12.58 1.31
C LEU A 23 -23.48 13.05 0.83
N PRO A 24 -24.33 13.71 1.64
CA PRO A 24 -25.64 14.20 1.18
C PRO A 24 -25.53 15.26 0.09
N GLN A 25 -24.53 16.16 0.20
CA GLN A 25 -24.25 17.19 -0.81
C GLN A 25 -23.73 16.56 -2.10
N LEU A 26 -22.89 15.52 -1.99
CA LEU A 26 -22.40 14.76 -3.13
C LEU A 26 -23.54 14.01 -3.82
N LEU A 27 -24.44 13.35 -3.08
CA LEU A 27 -25.61 12.66 -3.64
C LEU A 27 -26.61 13.63 -4.29
N GLN A 28 -26.80 14.82 -3.72
CA GLN A 28 -27.61 15.87 -4.36
C GLN A 28 -26.97 16.37 -5.66
N ALA A 29 -25.65 16.54 -5.68
CA ALA A 29 -24.92 16.92 -6.89
C ALA A 29 -24.96 15.83 -7.97
N GLU A 30 -24.85 14.55 -7.59
CA GLU A 30 -25.02 13.41 -8.50
C GLU A 30 -26.45 13.36 -9.06
N ALA A 31 -27.46 13.57 -8.23
CA ALA A 31 -28.86 13.63 -8.66
C ALA A 31 -29.11 14.80 -9.62
N ALA A 32 -28.59 16.00 -9.33
CA ALA A 32 -28.68 17.17 -10.20
C ALA A 32 -27.92 16.97 -11.53
N ALA A 33 -26.80 16.26 -11.51
CA ALA A 33 -26.03 15.89 -12.69
C ALA A 33 -26.61 14.68 -13.45
N GLY A 34 -27.70 14.06 -12.97
CA GLY A 34 -28.32 12.89 -13.59
C GLY A 34 -27.47 11.63 -13.54
N ILE A 35 -26.46 11.58 -12.66
CA ILE A 35 -25.54 10.45 -12.51
C ILE A 35 -26.24 9.36 -11.69
N LYS A 36 -26.83 8.38 -12.39
CA LYS A 36 -27.58 7.27 -11.74
C LYS A 36 -26.72 6.08 -11.33
N ASN A 37 -25.56 5.91 -11.98
CA ASN A 37 -24.63 4.80 -11.76
C ASN A 37 -23.19 5.32 -11.91
N SER A 38 -22.59 5.78 -10.81
CA SER A 38 -21.16 6.13 -10.76
C SER A 38 -20.31 4.85 -10.68
N CYS A 39 -20.33 4.04 -11.74
CA CYS A 39 -19.57 2.80 -11.83
C CYS A 39 -18.15 3.08 -12.34
N LYS A 40 -17.35 3.83 -11.58
CA LYS A 40 -15.91 4.00 -11.85
C LYS A 40 -15.12 3.07 -10.94
N SER A 41 -14.99 1.80 -11.32
CA SER A 41 -14.03 0.88 -10.72
C SER A 41 -12.91 0.61 -11.69
N VAL A 42 -11.67 0.83 -11.25
CA VAL A 42 -10.44 0.53 -12.01
C VAL A 42 -9.64 -0.45 -11.18
N ILE A 43 -9.35 -1.64 -11.73
CA ILE A 43 -8.43 -2.59 -11.11
C ILE A 43 -7.03 -2.26 -11.60
N LEU A 44 -6.23 -1.59 -10.76
CA LEU A 44 -4.82 -1.34 -11.03
C LEU A 44 -4.00 -2.55 -10.60
N VAL A 45 -3.59 -3.38 -11.55
CA VAL A 45 -2.67 -4.50 -11.32
C VAL A 45 -1.25 -3.97 -11.44
N TYR A 46 -0.64 -3.59 -10.31
CA TYR A 46 0.73 -3.09 -10.26
C TYR A 46 1.71 -4.25 -10.07
N LEU A 47 2.16 -4.82 -11.18
CA LEU A 47 3.20 -5.86 -11.21
C LEU A 47 4.56 -5.18 -11.26
N VAL A 48 5.06 -4.74 -10.10
CA VAL A 48 6.49 -4.41 -9.98
C VAL A 48 7.21 -5.73 -10.18
N GLY A 49 7.84 -5.91 -11.34
CA GLY A 49 8.76 -7.02 -11.54
C GLY A 49 9.75 -7.01 -10.39
N GLY A 50 9.92 -8.15 -9.72
CA GLY A 50 10.94 -8.30 -8.69
C GLY A 50 12.32 -7.92 -9.25
N PRO A 51 13.29 -7.57 -8.39
CA PRO A 51 14.63 -7.23 -8.84
C PRO A 51 15.15 -8.31 -9.79
N PRO A 52 15.79 -7.96 -10.93
CA PRO A 52 16.36 -8.95 -11.82
C PRO A 52 17.30 -9.84 -11.03
N HIS A 53 17.47 -11.10 -11.43
CA HIS A 53 18.24 -12.08 -10.66
C HIS A 53 19.66 -11.62 -10.30
N GLN A 54 20.24 -10.70 -11.07
CA GLN A 54 21.54 -10.06 -10.80
C GLN A 54 21.55 -9.11 -9.59
N ASP A 55 20.40 -8.56 -9.21
CA ASP A 55 20.23 -7.60 -8.10
C ASP A 55 19.84 -8.30 -6.78
N LEU A 56 19.56 -9.61 -6.82
CA LEU A 56 19.41 -10.44 -5.64
C LEU A 56 20.80 -10.76 -5.09
N PHE A 57 20.97 -10.61 -3.78
CA PHE A 57 22.21 -10.93 -3.10
C PHE A 57 22.39 -12.47 -3.04
N ASP A 58 22.87 -13.04 -4.14
CA ASP A 58 23.21 -14.45 -4.29
C ASP A 58 24.73 -14.61 -4.28
N LEU A 59 25.26 -15.03 -3.14
CA LEU A 59 26.69 -15.16 -2.90
C LEU A 59 27.35 -16.29 -3.68
N LYS A 60 26.58 -17.17 -4.35
CA LYS A 60 27.07 -18.35 -5.10
C LYS A 60 28.34 -18.95 -4.49
N PRO A 61 28.27 -19.49 -3.26
CA PRO A 61 29.45 -19.90 -2.50
C PRO A 61 30.27 -21.00 -3.19
N ASP A 62 29.63 -21.79 -4.06
CA ASP A 62 30.24 -22.90 -4.79
C ASP A 62 30.70 -22.53 -6.22
N ALA A 63 30.54 -21.28 -6.64
CA ALA A 63 30.95 -20.83 -7.97
C ALA A 63 32.46 -20.53 -8.04
N PRO A 64 33.09 -20.63 -9.23
CA PRO A 64 34.48 -20.20 -9.45
C PRO A 64 34.72 -18.75 -9.01
N ALA A 65 35.94 -18.44 -8.56
CA ALA A 65 36.30 -17.14 -7.99
C ALA A 65 36.12 -15.97 -8.97
N GLU A 66 36.12 -16.25 -10.28
CA GLU A 66 35.89 -15.29 -11.35
C GLU A 66 34.41 -14.82 -11.42
N ILE A 67 33.48 -15.61 -10.86
CA ILE A 67 32.03 -15.39 -10.93
C ILE A 67 31.44 -15.10 -9.53
N ALA A 68 32.05 -15.64 -8.47
CA ALA A 68 31.62 -15.42 -7.10
C ALA A 68 31.92 -14.00 -6.63
N GLY A 69 30.97 -13.39 -5.92
CA GLY A 69 31.17 -12.07 -5.31
C GLY A 69 32.21 -12.12 -4.17
N PRO A 70 32.72 -10.96 -3.71
CA PRO A 70 33.81 -10.89 -2.72
C PRO A 70 33.42 -11.33 -1.30
N TRP A 71 32.14 -11.65 -1.07
CA TRP A 71 31.59 -11.91 0.26
C TRP A 71 31.26 -13.40 0.43
N LYS A 72 31.59 -13.97 1.60
CA LYS A 72 31.21 -15.33 1.98
C LYS A 72 30.13 -15.32 3.05
N PRO A 73 29.13 -16.22 2.98
CA PRO A 73 28.17 -16.36 4.06
C PRO A 73 28.88 -16.80 5.34
N ARG A 74 28.48 -16.24 6.48
CA ARG A 74 28.99 -16.67 7.80
C ARG A 74 28.45 -18.08 8.10
N PRO A 75 29.24 -18.95 8.76
CA PRO A 75 28.74 -20.23 9.24
C PRO A 75 27.56 -20.00 10.20
N ALA A 76 26.50 -20.78 10.04
CA ALA A 76 25.43 -20.85 11.03
C ALA A 76 25.99 -21.55 12.28
N VAL A 77 25.90 -20.87 13.42
CA VAL A 77 26.12 -21.47 14.75
C VAL A 77 24.85 -22.21 15.15
#